data_AF-A0A136X755-F1
#
_entry.id   AF-A0A136X755-F1
#
_cell.length_a   1.000
_cell.length_b   1.000
_cell.length_c   1.000
_cell.angle_alpha   90.00
_cell.angle_beta   90.00
_cell.angle_gamma   90.00
#
_symmetry.space_group_name_H-M   'P 1'
#
loop_
_entity.id
_entity.type
_entity.pdbx_description
1 polymer ?
#
loop_
_entity_poly.entity_id
_entity_poly.type
_entity_poly.pdbx_seq_one_letter_code
_entity_poly.pdbx_strand_id
1 'polypeptide(L)'
;MKLYIANCSRQPHTFNYKLPEKTQSFGVTIPSGRQHMIENQSDIIDHIIRQHEPYGFQRCDKVDKNFSGICYSIDKPVSVGRIEDCAEQKTENLESLSEEILAASAVSLNNAVDQAVIQSGEKPQPGGIEMEITGEAINTEQENPPSTKRNIKVKK
;
A
#
# COMPACT_ATOMS: atom_id res chain seq x y z
N MET A 1 -8.42 -15.77 -25.88
CA MET A 1 -7.59 -15.75 -24.67
C MET A 1 -8.33 -14.98 -23.59
N LYS A 2 -8.23 -15.42 -22.33
CA LYS A 2 -8.95 -14.78 -21.22
C LYS A 2 -7.96 -14.07 -20.29
N LEU A 3 -8.14 -12.78 -20.09
CA LEU A 3 -7.41 -11.98 -19.13
C LEU A 3 -8.26 -11.81 -17.88
N TYR A 4 -7.78 -12.31 -16.75
CA TYR A 4 -8.39 -12.11 -15.45
C TYR A 4 -7.64 -11.00 -14.73
N ILE A 5 -8.33 -9.92 -14.38
CA ILE A 5 -7.80 -8.74 -13.70
C ILE A 5 -8.35 -8.76 -12.28
N ALA A 6 -7.50 -8.90 -11.26
CA ALA A 6 -7.91 -8.94 -9.87
C ALA A 6 -7.54 -7.65 -9.15
N ASN A 7 -8.49 -7.07 -8.41
CA ASN A 7 -8.26 -5.92 -7.55
C ASN A 7 -7.89 -6.39 -6.14
N CYS A 8 -6.60 -6.31 -5.85
CA CYS A 8 -5.97 -6.65 -4.58
C CYS A 8 -5.88 -5.43 -3.64
N SER A 9 -6.66 -4.39 -3.87
CA SER A 9 -6.70 -3.19 -3.03
C SER A 9 -8.06 -3.04 -2.35
N ARG A 10 -8.11 -2.27 -1.26
CA ARG A 10 -9.35 -1.94 -0.52
C ARG A 10 -10.25 -0.91 -1.22
N GLN A 11 -9.76 -0.30 -2.29
CA GLN A 11 -10.49 0.72 -3.04
C GLN A 11 -10.99 0.13 -4.37
N PRO A 12 -12.18 0.53 -4.87
CA PRO A 12 -12.58 0.23 -6.23
C PRO A 12 -11.53 0.77 -7.21
N HIS A 13 -11.17 -0.02 -8.22
CA HIS A 13 -10.19 0.38 -9.22
C HIS A 13 -10.84 0.45 -10.60
N THR A 14 -10.72 1.61 -11.26
CA THR A 14 -11.25 1.79 -12.63
C THR A 14 -10.17 1.44 -13.63
N PHE A 15 -10.30 0.27 -14.24
CA PHE A 15 -9.41 -0.22 -15.29
C PHE A 15 -9.83 0.33 -16.65
N ASN A 16 -8.96 1.11 -17.30
CA ASN A 16 -9.27 1.78 -18.56
C ASN A 16 -8.34 1.30 -19.69
N TYR A 17 -8.90 0.65 -20.70
CA TYR A 17 -8.10 0.12 -21.82
C TYR A 17 -8.62 0.60 -23.16
N LYS A 18 -7.72 0.63 -24.15
CA LYS A 18 -8.07 0.92 -25.55
C LYS A 18 -7.81 -0.31 -26.41
N LEU A 19 -8.71 -0.54 -27.36
CA LEU A 19 -8.53 -1.56 -28.38
C LEU A 19 -7.84 -0.92 -29.59
N PRO A 20 -6.84 -1.57 -30.22
CA PRO A 20 -6.15 -1.01 -31.38
C PRO A 20 -7.09 -0.60 -32.52
N GLU A 21 -8.19 -1.33 -32.70
CA GLU A 21 -9.16 -1.12 -33.78
C GLU A 21 -10.21 -0.03 -33.48
N LYS A 22 -10.29 0.45 -32.24
CA LYS A 22 -11.36 1.38 -31.80
C LYS A 22 -10.76 2.62 -31.15
N THR A 23 -11.23 3.79 -31.57
CA THR A 23 -10.85 5.08 -30.98
C THR A 23 -11.43 5.27 -29.57
N GLN A 24 -12.49 4.54 -29.21
CA GLN A 24 -13.17 4.63 -27.92
C GLN A 24 -12.41 3.88 -26.82
N SER A 25 -12.25 4.51 -25.66
CA SER A 25 -11.75 3.87 -24.45
C SER A 25 -12.86 3.09 -23.74
N PHE A 26 -12.51 1.90 -23.25
CA PHE A 26 -13.35 1.09 -22.39
C PHE A 26 -12.90 1.27 -20.95
N GLY A 27 -13.85 1.45 -20.03
CA GLY A 27 -13.60 1.60 -18.60
C GLY A 27 -14.44 0.61 -17.82
N VAL A 28 -13.80 -0.19 -16.96
CA VAL A 28 -14.48 -1.12 -16.07
C VAL A 28 -14.06 -0.83 -14.63
N THR A 29 -15.03 -0.63 -13.76
CA THR A 29 -14.77 -0.51 -12.32
C THR A 29 -14.75 -1.90 -11.70
N ILE A 30 -13.63 -2.26 -11.09
CA ILE A 30 -13.43 -3.54 -10.39
C ILE A 30 -13.50 -3.25 -8.90
N PRO A 31 -14.54 -3.72 -8.19
CA PRO A 31 -14.64 -3.54 -6.74
C PRO A 31 -13.46 -4.18 -6.01
N SER A 32 -13.20 -3.75 -4.77
CA SER A 32 -12.22 -4.39 -3.91
C SER A 32 -12.50 -5.89 -3.75
N GLY A 33 -11.46 -6.72 -3.78
CA GLY A 33 -11.60 -8.16 -3.61
C GLY A 33 -12.25 -8.88 -4.80
N ARG A 34 -12.54 -8.17 -5.90
CA ARG A 34 -13.17 -8.74 -7.09
C ARG A 34 -12.18 -8.86 -8.24
N GLN A 35 -12.56 -9.69 -9.20
CA GLN A 35 -11.88 -9.80 -10.47
C GLN A 35 -12.83 -9.53 -11.63
N HIS A 36 -12.26 -9.09 -12.74
CA HIS A 36 -12.95 -8.90 -14.01
C HIS A 36 -12.27 -9.72 -15.10
N MET A 37 -13.06 -10.31 -16.00
CA MET A 37 -12.56 -11.12 -17.10
C MET A 37 -12.77 -10.38 -18.42
N ILE A 38 -11.71 -10.23 -19.19
CA ILE A 38 -11.75 -9.75 -20.57
C ILE A 38 -11.39 -10.92 -21.48
N GLU A 39 -12.28 -11.24 -22.43
CA GLU A 39 -12.02 -12.26 -23.44
C GLU A 39 -11.78 -11.61 -24.79
N ASN A 40 -10.61 -11.86 -25.39
CA ASN A 40 -10.24 -11.31 -26.69
C ASN A 40 -9.14 -12.14 -27.39
N GLN A 41 -8.72 -11.70 -28.59
CA GLN A 41 -7.56 -12.24 -29.30
C GLN A 41 -6.26 -11.99 -28.53
N SER A 42 -5.25 -12.84 -28.75
CA SER A 42 -4.01 -12.83 -27.96
C SER A 42 -3.26 -11.50 -28.05
N ASP A 43 -3.12 -11.00 -29.28
CA ASP A 43 -2.47 -9.73 -29.61
C ASP A 43 -3.14 -8.53 -28.93
N ILE A 44 -4.47 -8.53 -28.86
CA ILE A 44 -5.24 -7.48 -28.18
C ILE A 44 -4.99 -7.53 -26.66
N ILE A 45 -5.04 -8.71 -26.06
CA ILE A 45 -4.78 -8.86 -24.62
C ILE A 45 -3.34 -8.46 -24.28
N ASP A 46 -2.36 -8.85 -25.11
CA ASP A 46 -0.97 -8.45 -24.93
C ASP A 46 -0.81 -6.93 -25.02
N HIS A 47 -1.56 -6.27 -25.91
CA HIS A 47 -1.59 -4.81 -25.99
C HIS A 47 -2.15 -4.18 -24.73
N ILE A 48 -3.27 -4.69 -24.20
CA ILE A 48 -3.89 -4.22 -22.95
C ILE A 48 -2.91 -4.35 -21.78
N ILE A 49 -2.18 -5.47 -21.68
CA ILE A 49 -1.16 -5.71 -20.65
C ILE A 49 -0.05 -4.65 -20.77
N ARG A 50 0.55 -4.50 -21.96
CA ARG A 50 1.64 -3.54 -22.21
C ARG A 50 1.25 -2.09 -21.95
N GLN A 51 -0.01 -1.73 -22.21
CA GLN A 51 -0.54 -0.40 -21.92
C GLN A 51 -0.46 -0.07 -20.42
N HIS A 52 -0.62 -1.07 -19.54
CA HIS A 52 -0.73 -0.86 -18.09
C HIS A 52 0.54 -1.27 -17.32
N GLU A 53 1.44 -2.05 -17.92
CA GLU A 53 2.69 -2.51 -17.29
C GLU A 53 3.53 -1.37 -16.67
N PRO A 54 3.70 -0.19 -17.30
CA PRO A 54 4.42 0.94 -16.70
C PRO A 54 3.78 1.49 -15.42
N TYR A 55 2.50 1.23 -15.19
CA TYR A 55 1.74 1.68 -14.03
C TYR A 55 1.60 0.60 -12.94
N GLY A 56 2.40 -0.47 -13.02
CA GLY A 56 2.45 -1.53 -12.01
C GLY A 56 1.47 -2.68 -12.25
N PHE A 57 0.88 -2.77 -13.46
CA PHE A 57 0.05 -3.91 -13.83
C PHE A 57 0.91 -5.14 -14.12
N GLN A 58 0.96 -6.06 -13.17
CA GLN A 58 1.84 -7.22 -13.20
C GLN A 58 1.10 -8.54 -13.05
N ARG A 59 1.74 -9.62 -13.49
CA ARG A 59 1.19 -10.97 -13.35
C ARG A 59 1.05 -11.33 -11.87
N CYS A 60 -0.01 -12.08 -11.56
CA CYS A 60 -0.34 -12.50 -10.20
C CYS A 60 0.72 -13.42 -9.58
N ASP A 61 1.62 -14.05 -10.34
CA ASP A 61 2.73 -14.86 -9.83
C ASP A 61 3.96 -14.04 -9.44
N LYS A 62 4.05 -12.79 -9.91
CA LYS A 62 5.15 -11.86 -9.61
C LYS A 62 4.84 -10.88 -8.48
N VAL A 63 3.59 -10.84 -8.00
CA VAL A 63 3.23 -10.00 -6.86
C VAL A 63 3.88 -10.54 -5.59
N ASP A 64 4.44 -9.63 -4.80
CA ASP A 64 4.96 -9.92 -3.46
C ASP A 64 3.91 -9.56 -2.39
N LYS A 65 4.29 -9.77 -1.13
CA LYS A 65 3.48 -9.43 0.04
C LYS A 65 3.24 -7.93 0.24
N ASN A 66 4.02 -7.07 -0.42
CA ASN A 66 3.91 -5.63 -0.30
C ASN A 66 3.06 -5.03 -1.43
N PHE A 67 2.61 -5.87 -2.35
CA PHE A 67 1.84 -5.45 -3.50
C PHE A 67 0.43 -5.02 -3.11
N SER A 68 0.04 -3.82 -3.57
CA SER A 68 -1.32 -3.32 -3.49
C SER A 68 -1.69 -2.70 -4.83
N GLY A 69 -2.78 -3.18 -5.44
CA GLY A 69 -3.27 -2.63 -6.70
C GLY A 69 -4.02 -3.67 -7.51
N ILE A 70 -3.83 -3.64 -8.82
CA ILE A 70 -4.41 -4.61 -9.76
C ILE A 70 -3.34 -5.54 -10.32
N CYS A 71 -3.60 -6.85 -10.27
CA CYS A 71 -2.75 -7.85 -10.90
C CYS A 71 -3.55 -8.66 -11.93
N TYR A 72 -2.87 -9.47 -12.74
CA TYR A 72 -3.55 -10.27 -13.75
C TYR A 72 -3.08 -11.71 -13.87
N SER A 73 -3.95 -12.55 -14.42
CA SER A 73 -3.67 -13.93 -14.81
C SER A 73 -4.25 -14.21 -16.19
N ILE A 74 -3.58 -15.06 -16.96
CA ILE A 74 -3.99 -15.46 -18.31
C ILE A 74 -4.61 -16.86 -18.24
N ASP A 75 -5.78 -17.01 -18.87
CA ASP A 75 -6.58 -18.23 -19.02
C ASP A 75 -7.05 -18.91 -17.71
N LYS A 76 -6.59 -18.42 -16.56
CA LYS A 76 -6.97 -18.91 -15.23
C LYS A 76 -7.41 -17.76 -14.33
N PRO A 77 -8.53 -17.90 -13.60
CA PRO A 77 -8.93 -16.93 -12.60
C PRO A 77 -7.89 -16.84 -11.47
N VAL A 78 -7.80 -15.66 -10.86
CA VAL A 78 -6.98 -15.46 -9.65
C VAL A 78 -7.74 -16.08 -8.47
N SER A 79 -7.05 -16.82 -7.60
CA SER A 79 -7.67 -17.43 -6.42
C SER A 79 -8.10 -16.36 -5.41
N VAL A 80 -9.27 -16.54 -4.79
CA VAL A 80 -9.83 -15.59 -3.82
C VAL A 80 -8.87 -15.33 -2.67
N GLY A 81 -8.27 -16.38 -2.08
CA GLY A 81 -7.30 -16.23 -0.99
C GLY A 81 -6.13 -15.32 -1.38
N ARG A 82 -5.65 -15.39 -2.63
CA ARG A 82 -4.56 -14.52 -3.08
C ARG A 82 -4.97 -13.05 -3.24
N ILE A 83 -6.25 -12.79 -3.50
CA ILE A 83 -6.80 -11.43 -3.58
C ILE A 83 -6.97 -10.85 -2.17
N GLU A 84 -7.47 -11.66 -1.24
CA GLU A 84 -7.66 -11.31 0.18
C GLU A 84 -6.33 -11.06 0.88
N ASP A 85 -5.37 -11.99 0.73
CA ASP A 85 -4.01 -11.89 1.29
C ASP A 85 -3.38 -10.54 0.93
N CYS A 86 -3.37 -10.16 -0.36
CA CYS A 86 -2.78 -8.90 -0.80
C CYS A 86 -3.54 -7.65 -0.29
N ALA A 87 -4.87 -7.75 -0.09
CA ALA A 87 -5.68 -6.62 0.38
C ALA A 87 -5.55 -6.37 1.89
N GLU A 88 -5.44 -7.43 2.70
CA GLU A 88 -5.24 -7.34 4.15
C GLU A 88 -3.82 -6.95 4.50
N GLN A 89 -2.84 -7.54 3.80
CA GLN A 89 -1.42 -7.33 4.06
C GLN A 89 -0.98 -5.87 3.83
N LYS A 90 -1.66 -5.12 2.96
CA LYS A 90 -1.43 -3.68 2.82
C LYS A 90 -1.62 -2.93 4.15
N THR A 91 -2.63 -3.29 4.95
CA THR A 91 -2.89 -2.63 6.23
C THR A 91 -1.74 -2.89 7.20
N GLU A 92 -1.33 -4.15 7.33
CA GLU A 92 -0.20 -4.55 8.16
C GLU A 92 1.09 -3.84 7.74
N ASN A 93 1.33 -3.71 6.43
CA ASN A 93 2.48 -3.00 5.89
C ASN A 93 2.44 -1.50 6.18
N LEU A 94 1.26 -0.86 6.13
CA LEU A 94 1.10 0.57 6.45
C LEU A 94 1.27 0.84 7.95
N GLU A 95 0.81 -0.06 8.80
CA GLU A 95 1.04 -0.01 10.25
C GLU A 95 2.52 -0.17 10.56
N SER A 96 3.17 -1.19 9.98
CA SER A 96 4.62 -1.42 10.13
C SER A 96 5.45 -0.23 9.65
N LEU A 97 5.13 0.34 8.49
CA LEU A 97 5.79 1.55 7.97
C LEU A 97 5.60 2.74 8.91
N SER A 98 4.41 2.88 9.49
CA SER A 98 4.14 3.92 10.48
C SER A 98 5.04 3.73 11.71
N GLU A 99 5.15 2.51 12.22
CA GLU A 99 6.05 2.19 13.34
C GLU A 99 7.51 2.51 13.03
N GLU A 100 8.00 2.15 11.84
CA GLU A 100 9.36 2.46 11.40
C GLU A 100 9.61 3.97 11.32
N ILE A 101 8.67 4.74 10.75
CA ILE A 101 8.77 6.21 10.66
C ILE A 101 8.79 6.85 12.05
N LEU A 102 7.94 6.37 12.97
CA LEU A 102 7.88 6.89 14.34
C LEU A 102 9.17 6.56 15.10
N ALA A 103 9.70 5.35 14.97
CA ALA A 103 10.97 4.95 15.58
C ALA A 103 12.16 5.78 15.04
N ALA A 104 12.24 5.95 13.71
CA ALA A 104 13.28 6.76 13.08
C ALA A 104 13.19 8.24 13.52
N SER A 105 11.98 8.78 13.62
CA SER A 105 11.73 10.14 14.09
C SER A 105 12.14 10.31 15.55
N ALA A 106 11.82 9.33 16.41
CA ALA A 106 12.21 9.33 17.82
C ALA A 106 13.75 9.32 17.99
N VAL A 107 14.46 8.52 17.20
CA VAL A 107 15.94 8.52 17.19
C VAL A 107 16.50 9.86 16.72
N SER A 108 15.95 10.42 15.64
CA SER A 108 16.38 11.73 15.12
C SER A 108 16.18 12.85 16.14
N LEU A 109 15.04 12.85 16.84
CA LEU A 109 14.76 13.82 17.90
C LEU A 109 15.72 13.65 19.09
N ASN A 110 16.01 12.40 19.51
CA ASN A 110 16.99 12.13 20.56
C ASN A 110 18.37 12.69 20.18
N ASN A 111 18.80 12.47 18.94
CA ASN A 111 20.08 13.00 18.45
C ASN A 111 20.11 14.55 18.42
N ALA A 112 19.00 15.18 18.03
CA ALA A 112 18.90 16.64 18.01
C ALA A 112 18.93 17.24 19.43
N VAL A 113 18.23 16.62 20.38
CA VAL A 113 18.25 17.03 21.79
C VAL A 113 19.64 16.85 22.38
N ASP A 114 20.29 15.70 22.16
CA ASP A 114 21.65 15.45 22.64
C ASP A 114 22.64 16.48 22.09
N GLN A 115 22.54 16.82 20.80
CA GLN A 115 23.37 17.88 20.19
C GLN A 115 23.12 19.26 20.82
N ALA A 116 21.86 19.62 21.07
CA ALA A 116 21.52 20.89 21.71
C ALA A 116 22.07 20.98 23.14
N VAL A 117 21.97 19.90 23.93
CA VAL A 117 22.49 19.81 25.30
C VAL A 117 24.02 19.91 25.32
N ILE A 118 24.70 19.28 24.37
CA ILE A 118 26.16 19.41 24.21
C ILE A 118 26.55 20.86 23.88
N GLN A 119 25.79 21.53 23.00
CA GLN A 119 26.04 22.93 22.64
C GLN A 119 25.80 23.89 23.81
N SER A 120 24.87 23.58 24.72
CA SER A 120 24.65 24.36 25.94
C SER A 120 25.69 24.08 27.05
N GLY A 121 26.65 23.19 26.82
CA GLY A 121 27.74 22.87 27.75
C GLY A 121 27.36 21.85 28.83
N GLU A 122 26.18 21.22 28.72
CA GLU A 122 25.72 20.18 29.64
C GLU A 122 25.94 18.78 29.04
N LYS A 123 25.91 17.75 29.90
CA LYS A 123 26.00 16.35 29.45
C LYS A 123 24.59 15.79 29.23
N PRO A 124 24.31 15.14 28.09
CA PRO A 124 23.01 14.51 27.86
C PRO A 124 22.70 13.45 28.92
N GLN A 125 21.42 13.32 29.30
CA GLN A 125 21.01 12.36 30.31
C GLN A 125 21.32 10.91 29.89
N PRO A 126 21.89 10.08 30.79
CA PRO A 126 22.15 8.67 30.51
C PRO A 126 20.83 7.89 30.55
N GLY A 127 20.30 7.53 29.38
CA GLY A 127 19.09 6.70 29.28
C GLY A 127 18.23 6.90 28.03
N GLY A 128 18.46 7.99 27.28
CA GLY A 128 17.63 8.39 26.15
C GLY A 128 16.32 9.08 26.60
N ILE A 129 15.62 9.71 25.66
CA ILE A 129 14.31 10.34 25.93
C ILE A 129 13.15 9.33 25.80
N GLU A 130 12.16 9.47 26.69
CA GLU A 130 10.84 8.86 26.55
C GLU A 130 9.95 9.78 25.72
N MET A 131 9.32 9.26 24.66
CA MET A 131 8.37 10.00 23.83
C MET A 131 7.01 9.30 23.83
N GLU A 132 5.96 10.07 24.14
CA GLU A 132 4.57 9.66 23.95
C GLU A 132 4.07 10.23 22.61
N ILE A 133 3.53 9.35 21.77
CA ILE A 133 2.95 9.73 20.47
C ILE A 133 1.45 9.48 20.55
N THR A 134 0.68 10.57 20.47
CA THR A 134 -0.78 10.56 20.41
C THR A 134 -1.24 10.88 18.99
N GLY A 135 -1.81 9.88 18.30
CA GLY A 135 -2.49 10.04 17.03
C GLY A 135 -3.98 10.23 17.24
N GLU A 136 -4.50 11.40 16.86
CA GLU A 136 -5.93 11.69 16.80
C GLU A 136 -6.49 11.36 15.41
N ALA A 137 -7.74 10.90 15.36
CA ALA A 137 -8.41 10.59 14.10
C ALA A 137 -8.76 11.89 13.34
N ILE A 138 -8.46 11.92 12.04
CA ILE A 138 -8.78 13.06 11.16
C ILE A 138 -10.30 13.25 11.01
N ASN A 139 -11.07 12.16 11.16
CA ASN A 139 -12.53 12.21 11.07
C ASN A 139 -13.16 11.77 12.41
N THR A 140 -13.60 12.74 13.21
CA THR A 140 -14.19 12.54 14.53
C THR A 140 -15.66 12.10 14.50
N GLU A 141 -16.30 12.11 13.32
CA GLU A 141 -17.72 11.74 13.14
C GLU A 141 -17.93 10.23 12.87
N GLN A 142 -16.86 9.43 12.78
CA GLN A 142 -16.98 7.97 12.63
C GLN A 142 -17.41 7.30 13.94
N GLU A 143 -18.29 6.29 13.86
CA GLU A 143 -18.81 5.54 15.03
C GLU A 143 -17.75 4.75 15.82
N ASN A 144 -16.51 4.66 15.32
CA ASN A 144 -15.34 4.15 16.04
C ASN A 144 -14.07 4.73 15.40
N PRO A 145 -13.65 5.95 15.77
CA PRO A 145 -12.48 6.58 15.18
C PRO A 145 -11.21 5.85 15.65
N PRO A 146 -10.33 5.40 14.75
CA PRO A 146 -9.08 4.78 15.15
C PRO A 146 -8.20 5.81 15.86
N SER A 147 -7.97 5.61 17.16
CA SER A 147 -7.05 6.43 17.96
C SER A 147 -5.82 5.59 18.32
N THR A 148 -4.63 6.18 18.20
CA THR A 148 -3.38 5.48 18.50
C THR A 148 -2.67 6.21 19.62
N LYS A 149 -2.53 5.58 20.80
CA LYS A 149 -1.65 6.04 21.87
C LYS A 149 -0.49 5.06 22.00
N ARG A 150 0.75 5.55 21.85
CA ARG A 150 1.96 4.72 21.95
C ARG A 150 3.04 5.42 22.74
N ASN A 151 3.65 4.69 23.66
CA ASN A 151 4.84 5.11 24.39
C ASN A 151 6.07 4.47 23.75
N ILE A 152 7.00 5.29 23.25
CA ILE A 152 8.26 4.83 22.66
C ILE A 152 9.40 5.18 23.61
N LYS A 153 10.09 4.14 24.10
CA LYS A 153 11.35 4.26 24.84
C LYS A 153 12.52 4.13 23.88
N VAL A 154 13.21 5.23 23.62
CA VAL A 154 14.48 5.19 22.85
C VAL A 154 15.58 4.74 23.80
N LYS A 155 15.93 3.45 23.79
CA LYS A 155 17.10 2.94 24.52
C LYS A 155 18.35 3.12 23.65
N LYS A 156 19.44 3.58 24.28
CA LYS A 156 20.78 3.62 23.69
C LYS A 156 21.30 2.22 23.37
#